data_AF-A0A348TQW4-F1
#
_entry.id   AF-A0A348TQW4-F1
#
_cell.length_a   1.000
_cell.length_b   1.000
_cell.length_c   1.000
_cell.angle_alpha   90.00
_cell.angle_beta   90.00
_cell.angle_gamma   90.00
#
_symmetry.space_group_name_H-M   'P 1'
#
loop_
_entity.id
_entity.type
_entity.pdbx_description
1 polymer ?
#
loop_
_entity_poly.entity_id
_entity_poly.type
_entity_poly.pdbx_seq_one_letter_code
_entity_poly.pdbx_strand_id
1 'polypeptide(L)'
;MAKLQSNMGFVHEFKSDLFNTSTSHFLQKSLDAFRFQYEHNVLYRQYVNALKVNAQKVRSLEQIPFLPISFFKHHQIVSTIEIYENFFESSGTTGSQRSRLYHYDSDFYLQNATTIFESFFGALHEYSFFFLLPSYLERQHSSLVAMVNYFFQKSDQRFGGFYLHDF
;
A
#
# COMPACT_ATOMS: atom_id res chain seq x y z
N MET A 1 -23.21 -6.90 -13.62
CA MET A 1 -22.10 -7.67 -14.22
C MET A 1 -21.08 -6.79 -14.94
N ALA A 2 -21.48 -5.79 -15.75
CA ALA A 2 -20.52 -4.86 -16.41
C ALA A 2 -19.62 -4.03 -15.45
N LYS A 3 -20.15 -3.54 -14.32
CA LYS A 3 -19.38 -2.81 -13.30
C LYS A 3 -18.34 -3.66 -12.53
N LEU A 4 -18.51 -4.99 -12.50
CA LEU A 4 -17.52 -5.87 -11.86
C LEU A 4 -16.27 -6.04 -12.73
N GLN A 5 -16.47 -6.21 -14.04
CA GLN A 5 -15.37 -6.36 -15.00
C GLN A 5 -14.57 -5.06 -15.18
N SER A 6 -15.21 -3.88 -15.03
CA SER A 6 -14.52 -2.60 -15.15
C SER A 6 -13.54 -2.33 -14.00
N ASN A 7 -13.83 -2.80 -12.78
CA ASN A 7 -12.99 -2.52 -11.61
C ASN A 7 -11.64 -3.24 -11.68
N MET A 8 -11.66 -4.52 -12.07
CA MET A 8 -10.46 -5.35 -12.19
C MET A 8 -9.59 -4.91 -13.38
N GLY A 9 -10.22 -4.47 -14.48
CA GLY A 9 -9.50 -3.94 -15.64
C GLY A 9 -8.62 -2.75 -15.26
N PHE A 10 -9.20 -1.75 -14.60
CA PHE A 10 -8.44 -0.58 -14.15
C PHE A 10 -7.31 -0.96 -13.20
N VAL A 11 -7.59 -1.78 -12.19
CA VAL A 11 -6.60 -2.16 -11.18
C VAL A 11 -5.41 -2.90 -11.80
N HIS A 12 -5.68 -3.85 -12.69
CA HIS A 12 -4.65 -4.61 -13.39
C HIS A 12 -3.79 -3.71 -14.28
N GLU A 13 -4.42 -2.86 -15.09
CA GLU A 13 -3.73 -1.88 -15.95
C GLU A 13 -2.90 -0.90 -15.12
N PHE A 14 -3.48 -0.38 -14.03
CA PHE A 14 -2.80 0.55 -13.14
C PHE A 14 -1.55 -0.06 -12.51
N LYS A 15 -1.62 -1.32 -12.05
CA LYS A 15 -0.47 -2.06 -11.50
C LYS A 15 0.62 -2.29 -12.53
N SER A 16 0.25 -2.74 -13.73
CA SER A 16 1.18 -2.99 -14.84
C SER A 16 1.95 -1.71 -15.22
N ASP A 17 1.26 -0.59 -15.25
CA ASP A 17 1.84 0.69 -15.66
C ASP A 17 2.64 1.38 -14.55
N LEU A 18 2.44 1.01 -13.28
CA LEU A 18 3.06 1.67 -12.14
C LEU A 18 4.59 1.68 -12.26
N PHE A 19 5.19 0.54 -12.61
CA PHE A 19 6.64 0.38 -12.71
C PHE A 19 7.27 1.11 -13.89
N ASN A 20 6.47 1.49 -14.89
CA ASN A 20 6.91 2.20 -16.09
C ASN A 20 6.51 3.68 -16.08
N THR A 21 5.94 4.17 -14.97
CA THR A 21 5.45 5.55 -14.89
C THR A 21 6.63 6.52 -14.79
N SER A 22 6.71 7.43 -15.76
CA SER A 22 7.65 8.56 -15.71
C SER A 22 7.03 9.77 -15.00
N THR A 23 7.88 10.75 -14.64
CA THR A 23 7.44 12.02 -14.05
C THR A 23 6.39 12.74 -14.90
N SER A 24 6.44 12.63 -16.23
CA SER A 24 5.47 13.26 -17.13
C SER A 24 4.07 12.62 -17.07
N HIS A 25 3.96 11.36 -16.65
CA HIS A 25 2.69 10.63 -16.54
C HIS A 25 2.15 10.56 -15.11
N PHE A 26 2.97 10.91 -14.10
CA PHE A 26 2.62 10.82 -12.69
C PHE A 26 1.32 11.55 -12.32
N LEU A 27 1.14 12.79 -12.81
CA LEU A 27 -0.06 13.58 -12.52
C LEU A 27 -1.31 12.89 -13.08
N GLN A 28 -1.27 12.46 -14.34
CA GLN A 28 -2.41 11.81 -14.98
C GLN A 28 -2.80 10.53 -14.26
N LYS A 29 -1.83 9.66 -13.94
CA LYS A 29 -2.06 8.43 -13.18
C LYS A 29 -2.62 8.71 -11.78
N SER A 30 -2.13 9.75 -11.10
CA SER A 30 -2.66 10.16 -9.80
C SER A 30 -4.12 10.62 -9.87
N LEU A 31 -4.47 11.40 -10.91
CA LEU A 31 -5.85 11.82 -11.15
C LEU A 31 -6.77 10.63 -11.52
N ASP A 32 -6.27 9.65 -12.26
CA ASP A 32 -7.00 8.45 -12.61
C ASP A 32 -7.25 7.57 -11.38
N ALA A 33 -6.24 7.39 -10.52
CA ALA A 33 -6.40 6.71 -9.23
C ALA A 33 -7.41 7.43 -8.34
N PHE A 34 -7.35 8.76 -8.24
CA PHE A 34 -8.33 9.56 -7.50
C PHE A 34 -9.76 9.35 -8.02
N ARG A 35 -9.96 9.42 -9.35
CA ARG A 35 -11.29 9.25 -9.97
C ARG A 35 -11.83 7.84 -9.74
N PHE A 36 -10.97 6.82 -9.87
CA PHE A 36 -11.32 5.44 -9.59
C PHE A 36 -11.74 5.26 -8.12
N GLN A 37 -10.96 5.79 -7.18
CA GLN A 37 -11.31 5.76 -5.76
C GLN A 37 -12.61 6.50 -5.49
N TYR A 38 -12.84 7.67 -6.09
CA TYR A 38 -14.10 8.41 -5.94
C TYR A 38 -15.30 7.61 -6.46
N GLU A 39 -15.15 6.88 -7.57
CA GLU A 39 -16.25 6.09 -8.13
C GLU A 39 -16.54 4.82 -7.32
N HIS A 40 -15.51 4.14 -6.81
CA HIS A 40 -15.65 2.79 -6.27
C HIS A 40 -15.51 2.67 -4.75
N ASN A 41 -14.93 3.65 -4.07
CA ASN A 41 -14.85 3.69 -2.62
C ASN A 41 -15.98 4.55 -2.06
N VAL A 42 -16.99 3.89 -1.47
CA VAL A 42 -18.20 4.56 -0.94
C VAL A 42 -17.87 5.61 0.12
N LEU A 43 -16.98 5.29 1.06
CA LEU A 43 -16.57 6.19 2.13
C LEU A 43 -15.83 7.41 1.57
N TYR A 44 -14.88 7.17 0.65
CA TYR A 44 -14.12 8.25 0.03
C TYR A 44 -15.02 9.17 -0.79
N ARG A 45 -15.97 8.61 -1.56
CA ARG A 45 -16.97 9.39 -2.30
C ARG A 45 -17.80 10.28 -1.39
N GLN A 46 -18.29 9.72 -0.27
CA GLN A 46 -19.05 10.48 0.72
C GLN A 46 -18.23 11.63 1.31
N TYR A 47 -16.97 11.38 1.64
CA TYR A 47 -16.04 12.40 2.14
C TYR A 47 -15.81 13.53 1.13
N VAL A 48 -15.49 13.20 -0.12
CA VAL A 48 -15.28 14.19 -1.21
C VAL A 48 -16.55 15.01 -1.45
N ASN A 49 -17.72 14.38 -1.44
CA ASN A 49 -19.01 15.07 -1.60
C ASN A 49 -19.32 15.99 -0.41
N ALA A 50 -19.01 15.58 0.83
CA ALA A 50 -19.20 16.40 2.02
C ALA A 50 -18.33 17.68 2.01
N LEU A 51 -17.13 17.59 1.41
CA LEU A 51 -16.27 18.74 1.15
C LEU A 51 -16.73 19.62 -0.02
N LYS A 52 -17.83 19.26 -0.70
CA LYS A 52 -18.37 19.95 -1.88
C LYS A 52 -17.37 20.05 -3.03
N VAL A 53 -16.44 19.10 -3.12
CA VAL A 53 -15.46 19.02 -4.20
C VAL A 53 -16.07 18.30 -5.39
N ASN A 54 -16.02 18.93 -6.57
CA ASN A 54 -16.41 18.27 -7.81
C ASN A 54 -15.23 17.45 -8.36
N ALA A 55 -15.27 16.13 -8.18
CA ALA A 55 -14.21 15.22 -8.61
C ALA A 55 -13.85 15.36 -10.11
N GLN A 56 -14.82 15.70 -10.97
CA GLN A 56 -14.59 15.89 -12.40
C GLN A 56 -13.86 17.19 -12.73
N LYS A 57 -13.70 18.12 -11.77
CA LYS A 57 -12.98 19.39 -11.93
C LYS A 57 -11.59 19.40 -11.30
N VAL A 58 -11.19 18.33 -10.60
CA VAL A 58 -9.84 18.17 -10.03
C VAL A 58 -8.82 17.99 -11.17
N ARG A 59 -7.78 18.83 -11.19
CA ARG A 59 -6.75 18.89 -12.24
C ARG A 59 -5.31 18.88 -11.70
N SER A 60 -5.12 19.02 -10.39
CA SER A 60 -3.80 18.98 -9.74
C SER A 60 -3.82 18.10 -8.49
N LEU A 61 -2.63 17.75 -7.98
CA LEU A 61 -2.49 16.89 -6.80
C LEU A 61 -3.04 17.56 -5.53
N GLU A 62 -2.84 18.86 -5.41
CA GLU A 62 -3.25 19.67 -4.25
C GLU A 62 -4.77 19.78 -4.14
N GLN A 63 -5.48 19.55 -5.25
CA GLN A 63 -6.94 19.56 -5.30
C GLN A 63 -7.56 18.21 -4.90
N ILE A 64 -6.75 17.15 -4.76
CA ILE A 64 -7.23 15.83 -4.35
C ILE A 64 -7.53 15.87 -2.84
N PRO A 65 -8.77 15.58 -2.39
CA PRO A 65 -9.07 15.55 -0.97
C PRO A 65 -8.41 14.36 -0.28
N PHE A 66 -7.52 14.60 0.68
CA PHE A 66 -6.87 13.53 1.43
C PHE A 66 -7.75 13.04 2.58
N LEU A 67 -7.93 11.72 2.64
CA LEU A 67 -8.77 11.10 3.65
C LEU A 67 -8.11 11.16 5.03
N PRO A 68 -8.82 11.55 6.10
CA PRO A 68 -8.23 11.60 7.43
C PRO A 68 -7.71 10.23 7.89
N ILE A 69 -6.49 10.19 8.43
CA ILE A 69 -5.87 8.94 8.89
C ILE A 69 -6.69 8.21 9.97
N SER A 70 -7.49 8.95 10.74
CA SER A 70 -8.40 8.39 11.75
C SER A 70 -9.50 7.52 11.14
N PHE A 71 -9.89 7.74 9.88
CA PHE A 71 -10.92 6.92 9.24
C PHE A 71 -10.48 5.47 9.11
N PHE A 72 -9.19 5.24 8.86
CA PHE A 72 -8.62 3.89 8.75
C PHE A 72 -8.65 3.12 10.07
N LYS A 73 -8.94 3.76 11.21
CA LYS A 73 -9.14 3.10 12.50
C LYS A 73 -10.54 2.50 12.63
N HIS A 74 -11.53 3.15 12.04
CA HIS A 74 -12.95 2.87 12.28
C HIS A 74 -13.70 2.35 11.05
N HIS A 75 -13.10 2.45 9.88
CA HIS A 75 -13.72 2.08 8.61
C HIS A 75 -12.80 1.19 7.78
N GLN A 76 -13.41 0.25 7.06
CA GLN A 76 -12.74 -0.47 5.98
C GLN A 76 -12.77 0.41 4.72
N ILE A 77 -11.60 0.81 4.26
CA ILE A 77 -11.43 1.78 3.16
C ILE A 77 -10.92 1.03 1.95
N VAL A 78 -11.85 0.65 1.08
CA VAL A 78 -11.60 -0.22 -0.07
C VAL A 78 -12.29 0.32 -1.31
N SER A 79 -11.64 0.16 -2.47
CA SER A 79 -12.14 0.67 -3.77
C SER A 79 -12.59 -0.46 -4.69
N THR A 80 -12.64 -1.68 -4.18
CA THR A 80 -12.98 -2.85 -4.95
C THR A 80 -13.80 -3.81 -4.07
N ILE A 81 -14.39 -4.83 -4.68
CA ILE A 81 -15.37 -5.71 -4.04
C ILE A 81 -14.80 -7.09 -3.69
N GLU A 82 -13.50 -7.30 -3.88
CA GLU A 82 -12.87 -8.57 -3.53
C GLU A 82 -12.93 -8.80 -2.02
N ILE A 83 -12.76 -10.06 -1.63
CA ILE A 83 -12.56 -10.42 -0.24
C ILE A 83 -11.16 -9.97 0.13
N TYR A 84 -11.08 -8.99 1.01
CA TYR A 84 -9.83 -8.56 1.62
C TYR A 84 -9.49 -9.48 2.78
N GLU A 85 -8.87 -10.62 2.47
CA GLU A 85 -8.47 -11.60 3.48
C GLU A 85 -7.30 -11.09 4.35
N ASN A 86 -6.51 -10.15 3.83
CA ASN A 86 -5.34 -9.60 4.50
C ASN A 86 -5.44 -8.08 4.71
N PHE A 87 -4.81 -7.63 5.79
CA PHE A 87 -4.62 -6.22 6.10
C PHE A 87 -3.30 -6.01 6.83
N PHE A 88 -2.78 -4.77 6.73
CA PHE A 88 -1.69 -4.30 7.56
C PHE A 88 -2.20 -3.35 8.64
N GLU A 89 -1.52 -3.33 9.78
CA GLU A 89 -1.82 -2.44 10.89
C GLU A 89 -0.73 -1.38 11.06
N SER A 90 -1.13 -0.20 11.55
CA SER A 90 -0.18 0.80 12.03
C SER A 90 0.47 0.37 13.35
N SER A 91 1.63 0.94 13.68
CA SER A 91 2.43 0.55 14.87
C SER A 91 1.72 0.74 16.21
N GLY A 92 0.74 1.66 16.28
CA GLY A 92 -0.11 1.88 17.45
C GLY A 92 0.60 2.50 18.65
N THR A 93 1.26 3.65 18.48
CA THR A 93 2.08 4.31 19.51
C THR A 93 1.27 4.97 20.64
N THR A 94 -0.05 5.11 20.51
CA THR A 94 -0.86 5.95 21.43
C THR A 94 -1.89 5.17 22.26
N GLY A 95 -1.77 3.84 22.41
CA GLY A 95 -2.74 3.02 23.16
C GLY A 95 -4.16 2.99 22.57
N SER A 96 -4.39 3.71 21.46
CA SER A 96 -5.65 3.78 20.74
C SER A 96 -5.76 2.68 19.68
N GLN A 97 -6.98 2.46 19.17
CA GLN A 97 -7.25 1.55 18.06
C GLN A 97 -6.30 1.82 16.88
N ARG A 98 -5.64 0.76 16.38
CA ARG A 98 -4.75 0.82 15.23
C ARG A 98 -5.53 1.02 13.93
N SER A 99 -4.89 1.70 12.98
CA SER A 99 -5.41 1.81 11.62
C SER A 99 -5.23 0.48 10.91
N ARG A 100 -6.21 0.07 10.10
CA ARG A 100 -6.14 -1.11 9.24
C ARG A 100 -6.11 -0.71 7.78
N LEU A 101 -5.13 -1.22 7.04
CA LEU A 101 -4.94 -1.03 5.61
C LEU A 101 -5.18 -2.37 4.92
N TYR A 102 -6.40 -2.57 4.47
CA TYR A 102 -6.79 -3.78 3.75
C TYR A 102 -6.12 -3.81 2.37
N HIS A 103 -5.57 -4.97 2.03
CA HIS A 103 -4.95 -5.21 0.73
C HIS A 103 -5.34 -6.60 0.23
N TYR A 104 -5.53 -6.73 -1.08
CA TYR A 104 -5.94 -8.00 -1.70
C TYR A 104 -4.78 -8.67 -2.45
N ASP A 105 -3.62 -8.02 -2.57
CA ASP A 105 -2.47 -8.53 -3.34
C ASP A 105 -1.17 -8.24 -2.59
N SER A 106 -0.78 -9.19 -1.74
CA SER A 106 0.45 -9.11 -0.95
C SER A 106 1.70 -9.26 -1.82
N ASP A 107 1.63 -10.05 -2.89
CA ASP A 107 2.76 -10.27 -3.81
C ASP A 107 3.13 -8.98 -4.54
N PHE A 108 2.13 -8.22 -5.00
CA PHE A 108 2.36 -6.91 -5.61
C PHE A 108 3.00 -5.92 -4.63
N TYR A 109 2.59 -5.94 -3.35
CA TYR A 109 3.24 -5.12 -2.32
C TYR A 109 4.73 -5.47 -2.17
N LEU A 110 5.06 -6.76 -2.09
CA LEU A 110 6.42 -7.25 -1.92
C LEU A 110 7.29 -6.98 -3.16
N GLN A 111 6.75 -7.22 -4.36
CA GLN A 111 7.40 -6.87 -5.62
C GLN A 111 7.71 -5.37 -5.68
N ASN A 112 6.74 -4.53 -5.36
CA ASN A 112 6.94 -3.08 -5.38
C ASN A 112 8.01 -2.64 -4.36
N ALA A 113 8.02 -3.23 -3.16
CA ALA A 113 9.06 -2.96 -2.18
C ALA A 113 10.46 -3.34 -2.70
N THR A 114 10.59 -4.52 -3.33
CA THR A 114 11.86 -4.97 -3.94
C THR A 114 12.29 -4.03 -5.06
N THR A 115 11.40 -3.68 -5.99
CA THR A 115 11.73 -2.74 -7.09
C THR A 115 12.21 -1.40 -6.55
N ILE A 116 11.54 -0.85 -5.52
CA ILE A 116 11.98 0.39 -4.89
C ILE A 116 13.38 0.20 -4.28
N PHE A 117 13.59 -0.82 -3.46
CA PHE A 117 14.91 -1.06 -2.84
C PHE A 117 16.02 -1.18 -3.89
N GLU A 118 15.82 -2.02 -4.92
CA GLU A 118 16.83 -2.25 -5.95
C GLU A 118 17.12 -1.02 -6.79
N SER A 119 16.15 -0.12 -6.98
CA SER A 119 16.34 1.13 -7.70
C SER A 119 17.29 2.11 -6.99
N PHE A 120 17.43 2.01 -5.65
CA PHE A 120 18.30 2.88 -4.85
C PHE A 120 19.60 2.21 -4.42
N PHE A 121 19.55 0.91 -4.15
CA PHE A 121 20.66 0.19 -3.50
C PHE A 121 21.27 -0.90 -4.40
N GLY A 122 20.65 -1.26 -5.53
CA GLY A 122 21.12 -2.38 -6.35
C GLY A 122 20.53 -3.72 -5.90
N ALA A 123 20.97 -4.80 -6.54
CA ALA A 123 20.24 -6.07 -6.52
C ALA A 123 20.16 -6.67 -5.10
N LEU A 124 18.98 -7.14 -4.72
CA LEU A 124 18.71 -7.51 -3.32
C LEU A 124 19.57 -8.70 -2.85
N HIS A 125 19.96 -9.58 -3.76
CA HIS A 125 20.84 -10.73 -3.51
C HIS A 125 22.31 -10.35 -3.22
N GLU A 126 22.71 -9.10 -3.44
CA GLU A 126 24.04 -8.59 -3.10
C GLU A 126 24.15 -8.15 -1.64
N TYR A 127 23.02 -8.16 -0.91
CA TYR A 127 22.94 -7.71 0.47
C TYR A 127 22.75 -8.88 1.45
N SER A 128 23.26 -8.70 2.67
CA SER A 128 22.86 -9.48 3.84
C SER A 128 22.13 -8.57 4.82
N PHE A 129 20.92 -8.94 5.20
CA PHE A 129 20.11 -8.12 6.09
C PHE A 129 20.15 -8.62 7.53
N PHE A 130 20.28 -7.67 8.46
CA PHE A 130 20.26 -7.91 9.91
C PHE A 130 19.08 -7.15 10.49
N PHE A 131 18.09 -7.88 11.00
CA PHE A 131 16.84 -7.28 11.50
C PHE A 131 16.75 -7.42 13.03
N LEU A 132 16.83 -6.30 13.74
CA LEU A 132 16.58 -6.24 15.19
C LEU A 132 15.12 -5.83 15.44
N LEU A 133 14.23 -6.82 15.48
CA LEU A 133 12.78 -6.63 15.50
C LEU A 133 12.09 -7.39 16.65
N PRO A 134 12.50 -7.15 17.92
CA PRO A 134 12.15 -8.01 19.06
C PRO A 134 10.65 -8.07 19.38
N SER A 135 9.87 -7.06 19.03
CA SER A 135 8.41 -7.03 19.27
C SER A 135 7.56 -7.22 18.01
N TYR A 136 8.19 -7.55 16.88
CA TYR A 136 7.56 -7.51 15.55
C TYR A 136 7.41 -8.89 14.93
N LEU A 137 8.23 -9.87 15.29
CA LEU A 137 8.10 -11.25 14.80
C LEU A 137 6.76 -11.90 15.17
N GLU A 138 6.16 -11.49 16.29
CA GLU A 138 4.84 -11.96 16.71
C GLU A 138 3.67 -11.20 16.04
N ARG A 139 3.94 -10.15 15.27
CA ARG A 139 2.91 -9.29 14.67
C ARG A 139 2.58 -9.74 13.24
N GLN A 140 1.51 -10.52 13.11
CA GLN A 140 1.04 -11.05 11.82
C GLN A 140 0.66 -9.97 10.78
N HIS A 141 0.23 -8.78 11.21
CA HIS A 141 -0.27 -7.73 10.33
C HIS A 141 0.72 -6.57 10.12
N SER A 142 2.03 -6.79 10.27
CA SER A 142 3.03 -5.74 10.02
C SER A 142 3.54 -5.78 8.59
N SER A 143 3.30 -4.70 7.82
CA SER A 143 3.85 -4.55 6.46
C SER A 143 5.38 -4.57 6.45
N LEU A 144 6.00 -3.92 7.45
CA LEU A 144 7.45 -3.95 7.65
C LEU A 144 7.95 -5.39 7.82
N VAL A 145 7.31 -6.19 8.68
CA VAL A 145 7.70 -7.60 8.91
C VAL A 145 7.55 -8.44 7.66
N ALA A 146 6.44 -8.27 6.93
CA ALA A 146 6.23 -8.94 5.65
C ALA A 146 7.35 -8.61 4.65
N MET A 147 7.69 -7.32 4.51
CA MET A 147 8.75 -6.84 3.62
C MET A 147 10.12 -7.38 4.00
N VAL A 148 10.54 -7.26 5.28
CA VAL A 148 11.87 -7.70 5.71
C VAL A 148 12.03 -9.22 5.68
N ASN A 149 10.97 -9.97 6.00
CA ASN A 149 10.95 -11.42 5.82
C ASN A 149 11.17 -11.79 4.35
N TYR A 150 10.47 -11.11 3.44
CA TYR A 150 10.62 -11.34 2.01
C TYR A 150 12.02 -10.96 1.51
N PHE A 151 12.57 -9.83 1.98
CA PHE A 151 13.92 -9.40 1.62
C PHE A 151 14.94 -10.42 2.10
N PHE A 152 14.85 -10.88 3.35
CA PHE A 152 15.70 -11.96 3.86
C PHE A 152 15.65 -13.23 3.00
N GLN A 153 14.47 -13.60 2.51
CA GLN A 153 14.29 -14.77 1.64
C GLN A 153 14.90 -14.59 0.23
N LYS A 154 15.05 -13.34 -0.22
CA LYS A 154 15.54 -12.99 -1.55
C LYS A 154 16.99 -12.48 -1.56
N SER A 155 17.58 -12.29 -0.38
CA SER A 155 18.94 -11.77 -0.19
C SER A 155 19.97 -12.89 0.00
N ASP A 156 21.25 -12.52 0.15
CA ASP A 156 22.24 -13.47 0.64
C ASP A 156 21.97 -13.79 2.12
N GLN A 157 21.75 -15.08 2.40
CA GLN A 157 21.40 -15.59 3.73
C GLN A 157 22.61 -16.06 4.54
N ARG A 158 23.83 -15.99 4.00
CA ARG A 158 25.02 -16.54 4.66
C ARG A 158 25.29 -15.91 6.03
N PHE A 159 24.95 -14.63 6.22
CA PHE A 159 25.26 -13.90 7.45
C PHE A 159 24.07 -13.18 8.09
N GLY A 160 22.97 -12.98 7.35
CA GLY A 160 21.81 -12.22 7.84
C GLY A 160 20.92 -13.01 8.78
N GLY A 161 20.02 -12.32 9.50
CA GLY A 161 19.09 -12.97 10.41
C GLY A 161 18.17 -12.01 11.16
N PHE A 162 17.22 -12.60 11.89
CA PHE A 162 16.37 -11.91 12.85
C PHE A 162 16.94 -12.07 14.26
N TYR A 163 17.28 -10.95 14.88
CA TYR A 163 17.88 -10.91 16.21
C TYR A 163 16.82 -10.42 17.19
N LEU A 164 16.63 -11.19 18.26
CA LEU A 164 15.66 -10.93 19.33
C LEU A 164 16.37 -10.48 20.62
N HIS A 165 17.42 -11.20 21.03
CA HIS A 165 18.06 -11.05 22.34
C HIS A 165 19.54 -11.46 22.38
N ASP A 166 20.31 -11.21 21.31
CA ASP A 166 21.74 -11.53 21.32
C ASP A 166 22.55 -10.30 21.78
N PHE A 167 22.74 -10.19 23.10
CA PHE A 167 23.67 -9.27 23.76
C PHE A 167 24.68 -10.05 24.59
#